data_AF-A0A522R3T0-F1
#
_entry.id   AF-A0A522R3T0-F1
#
_cell.length_a   1.000
_cell.length_b   1.000
_cell.length_c   1.000
_cell.angle_alpha   90.00
_cell.angle_beta   90.00
_cell.angle_gamma   90.00
#
_symmetry.space_group_name_H-M   'P 1'
#
loop_
_entity.id
_entity.type
_entity.pdbx_description
1 polymer ?
#
loop_
_entity_poly.entity_id
_entity_poly.type
_entity_poly.pdbx_seq_one_letter_code
_entity_poly.pdbx_strand_id
1 'polypeptide(L)'
;MISRRKFLQNGSTIGLLGLAPAAAVAKSIIPGVESVNTDIQVTVPLNGRWDFIFDPDNKGITGKWFSSQDKAGNWEKIEVPHTWQIVPEHADYFGTAWYRKEFFVPATWKDKTIRVEF
;
A
#
# COMPACT_ATOMS: atom_id res chain seq x y z
N MET A 1 -36.27 7.70 -15.99
CA MET A 1 -34.94 7.04 -15.90
C MET A 1 -34.26 7.17 -17.25
N ILE A 2 -33.28 8.07 -17.34
CA ILE A 2 -32.62 8.43 -18.60
C ILE A 2 -31.15 8.08 -18.45
N SER A 3 -30.68 7.19 -19.33
CA SER A 3 -29.35 6.57 -19.29
C SER A 3 -28.25 7.55 -19.72
N ARG A 4 -27.15 7.54 -18.97
CA ARG A 4 -26.00 8.48 -18.97
C ARG A 4 -25.16 8.53 -20.26
N ARG A 5 -25.66 8.03 -21.40
CA ARG A 5 -24.91 7.96 -22.67
C ARG A 5 -25.34 8.98 -23.75
N LYS A 6 -26.16 9.98 -23.40
CA LYS A 6 -26.68 10.96 -24.37
C LYS A 6 -26.39 12.45 -24.04
N PHE A 7 -25.41 12.75 -23.19
CA PHE A 7 -25.24 14.12 -22.64
C PHE A 7 -23.94 14.87 -23.00
N LEU A 8 -23.04 14.38 -23.88
CA LEU A 8 -21.84 15.16 -24.27
C LEU A 8 -21.57 15.23 -25.78
N GLN A 9 -22.62 15.26 -26.59
CA GLN A 9 -22.55 15.80 -27.95
C GLN A 9 -23.46 17.03 -28.00
N ASN A 10 -22.91 18.16 -28.47
CA ASN A 10 -23.46 19.53 -28.51
C ASN A 10 -23.20 20.30 -27.20
N GLY A 11 -22.33 21.30 -27.06
CA GLY A 11 -21.79 22.30 -27.98
C GLY A 11 -22.05 23.69 -27.37
N SER A 12 -21.03 24.54 -27.21
CA SER A 12 -21.18 26.00 -27.07
C SER A 12 -19.86 26.71 -27.30
N THR A 13 -19.74 27.25 -28.50
CA THR A 13 -18.82 28.30 -28.94
C THR A 13 -19.13 29.62 -28.23
N ILE A 14 -18.12 30.29 -27.67
CA ILE A 14 -18.07 31.77 -27.62
C ILE A 14 -16.64 32.20 -27.89
N GLY A 15 -16.42 32.88 -29.01
CA GLY A 15 -15.24 33.69 -29.26
C GLY A 15 -15.59 35.16 -29.07
N LEU A 16 -14.66 35.94 -28.49
CA LEU A 16 -14.37 37.31 -28.86
C LEU A 16 -13.02 37.74 -28.26
N LEU A 17 -12.28 38.50 -29.08
CA LEU A 17 -10.88 38.91 -28.98
C LEU A 17 -10.49 39.70 -27.73
N GLY A 18 -9.30 39.43 -27.19
CA GLY A 18 -8.57 40.32 -26.28
C GLY A 18 -7.22 39.72 -25.90
N LEU A 19 -6.12 40.30 -26.38
CA LEU A 19 -4.75 39.90 -26.06
C LEU A 19 -4.45 40.09 -24.56
N ALA A 20 -4.53 39.01 -23.80
CA ALA A 20 -3.87 38.88 -22.50
C ALA A 20 -3.13 37.53 -22.48
N PRO A 21 -1.90 37.45 -21.94
CA PRO A 21 -1.21 36.18 -21.82
C PRO A 21 -2.04 35.24 -20.95
N ALA A 22 -2.36 34.06 -21.50
CA ALA A 22 -3.24 33.03 -20.90
C ALA A 22 -2.84 32.61 -19.47
N ALA A 23 -1.61 32.90 -19.05
CA ALA A 23 -1.13 32.62 -17.70
C ALA A 23 -1.80 33.47 -16.60
N ALA A 24 -2.28 34.68 -16.92
CA ALA A 24 -2.87 35.57 -15.92
C ALA A 24 -4.37 35.32 -15.67
N VAL A 25 -5.08 34.74 -16.65
CA VAL A 25 -6.53 34.50 -16.57
C VAL A 25 -6.88 33.18 -15.87
N ALA A 26 -5.97 32.20 -15.89
CA ALA A 26 -6.21 30.92 -15.22
C ALA A 26 -6.25 31.04 -13.68
N LYS A 27 -5.78 32.14 -13.10
CA LYS A 27 -5.66 32.30 -11.64
C LYS A 27 -6.91 32.88 -10.95
N SER A 28 -7.94 33.31 -11.69
CA SER A 28 -9.05 34.07 -11.10
C SER A 28 -10.47 33.57 -11.42
N ILE A 29 -10.66 32.47 -12.16
CA ILE A 29 -12.01 32.12 -12.70
C ILE A 29 -12.76 31.04 -11.91
N ILE A 30 -12.19 30.39 -10.90
CA ILE A 30 -12.94 29.38 -10.13
C ILE A 30 -13.02 29.77 -8.64
N PRO A 31 -14.04 30.54 -8.23
CA PRO A 31 -14.39 30.66 -6.82
C PRO A 31 -14.88 29.27 -6.34
N GLY A 32 -14.12 28.62 -5.45
CA GLY A 32 -14.50 27.33 -4.88
C GLY A 32 -13.55 26.16 -5.16
N VAL A 33 -12.35 26.38 -5.71
CA VAL A 33 -11.28 25.39 -5.53
C VAL A 33 -10.80 25.49 -4.09
N GLU A 34 -11.54 24.83 -3.19
CA GLU A 34 -11.02 24.47 -1.87
C GLU A 34 -9.68 23.78 -2.09
N SER A 35 -8.66 24.20 -1.34
CA SER A 35 -7.37 23.54 -1.34
C SER A 35 -7.60 22.05 -1.15
N VAL A 36 -7.37 21.25 -2.19
CA VAL A 36 -7.39 19.80 -2.06
C VAL A 36 -6.38 19.49 -0.99
N ASN A 37 -6.86 19.07 0.18
CA ASN A 37 -5.98 18.61 1.24
C ASN A 37 -5.41 17.28 0.77
N THR A 38 -4.34 17.35 -0.03
CA THR A 38 -3.53 16.21 -0.41
C THR A 38 -2.67 15.84 0.79
N ASP A 39 -3.30 15.42 1.89
CA ASP A 39 -2.62 14.62 2.89
C ASP A 39 -2.42 13.24 2.24
N ILE A 40 -1.44 13.17 1.35
CA ILE A 40 -1.11 11.94 0.62
C ILE A 40 -0.65 10.96 1.69
N GLN A 41 -1.51 10.00 2.02
CA GLN A 41 -1.12 8.87 2.85
C GLN A 41 -0.04 8.10 2.09
N VAL A 42 1.20 8.24 2.56
CA VAL A 42 2.33 7.49 2.04
C VAL A 42 2.21 6.08 2.57
N THR A 43 1.89 5.14 1.69
CA THR A 43 1.83 3.70 2.02
C THR A 43 3.05 3.00 1.44
N VAL A 44 3.71 2.17 2.26
CA VAL A 44 4.79 1.29 1.81
C VAL A 44 4.27 -0.15 1.82
N PRO A 45 4.16 -0.83 0.67
CA PRO A 45 3.72 -2.22 0.63
C PRO A 45 4.78 -3.12 1.27
N LEU A 46 4.33 -4.09 2.08
CA LEU A 46 5.22 -5.10 2.68
C LEU A 46 5.29 -6.40 1.87
N ASN A 47 4.64 -6.46 0.70
CA ASN A 47 4.67 -7.61 -0.22
C ASN A 47 6.10 -7.96 -0.69
N GLY A 48 6.22 -9.08 -1.41
CA GLY A 48 7.49 -9.56 -1.95
C GLY A 48 8.18 -10.52 -0.99
N ARG A 49 9.52 -10.45 -0.88
CA ARG A 49 10.30 -11.41 -0.10
C ARG A 49 10.14 -11.28 1.42
N TRP A 50 9.95 -12.42 2.08
CA TRP A 50 9.94 -12.62 3.53
C TRP A 50 10.77 -13.84 3.92
N ASP A 51 11.27 -13.84 5.15
CA ASP A 51 11.73 -15.05 5.84
C ASP A 51 10.53 -15.79 6.43
N PHE A 52 10.51 -17.11 6.31
CA PHE A 52 9.44 -17.99 6.77
C PHE A 52 10.00 -19.23 7.46
N ILE A 53 9.37 -19.68 8.54
CA ILE A 53 9.71 -20.94 9.22
C ILE A 53 8.49 -21.52 9.94
N PHE A 54 8.34 -22.84 9.89
CA PHE A 54 7.34 -23.55 10.70
C PHE A 54 7.77 -23.67 12.16
N ASP A 55 6.80 -23.66 13.06
CA ASP A 55 6.98 -23.84 14.51
C ASP A 55 6.12 -25.01 15.01
N PRO A 56 6.44 -26.25 14.61
CA PRO A 56 5.66 -27.44 14.96
C PRO A 56 5.57 -27.69 16.47
N ASP A 57 6.58 -27.25 17.22
CA ASP A 57 6.65 -27.42 18.67
C ASP A 57 6.15 -26.20 19.47
N ASN A 58 5.66 -25.16 18.79
CA ASN A 58 5.19 -23.91 19.38
C ASN A 58 6.22 -23.24 20.32
N LYS A 59 7.49 -23.29 19.94
CA LYS A 59 8.64 -22.79 20.71
C LYS A 59 9.00 -21.35 20.37
N GLY A 60 8.44 -20.75 19.32
CA GLY A 60 8.91 -19.46 18.80
C GLY A 60 8.77 -18.28 19.77
N ILE A 61 7.69 -18.27 20.58
CA ILE A 61 7.49 -17.25 21.62
C ILE A 61 8.52 -17.43 22.75
N THR A 62 8.60 -18.64 23.32
CA THR A 62 9.55 -18.97 24.41
C THR A 62 11.00 -18.80 23.98
N GLY A 63 11.31 -19.18 22.74
CA GLY A 63 12.62 -19.04 22.08
C GLY A 63 12.92 -17.63 21.59
N LYS A 64 11.96 -16.70 21.68
CA LYS A 64 12.09 -15.29 21.27
C LYS A 64 12.55 -15.12 19.82
N TRP A 65 12.00 -15.89 18.89
CA TRP A 65 12.36 -15.86 17.46
C TRP A 65 12.14 -14.49 16.81
N PHE A 66 11.25 -13.67 17.37
CA PHE A 66 11.02 -12.29 16.95
C PHE A 66 12.21 -11.34 17.23
N SER A 67 13.15 -11.72 18.11
CA SER A 67 14.25 -10.85 18.53
C SER A 67 15.48 -10.87 17.63
N SER A 68 15.76 -12.02 17.01
CA SER A 68 16.89 -12.21 16.08
C SER A 68 16.66 -13.48 15.26
N GLN A 69 17.15 -13.47 14.01
CA GLN A 69 17.05 -14.59 13.08
C GLN A 69 17.76 -15.86 13.61
N ASP A 70 18.89 -15.69 14.32
CA ASP A 70 19.72 -16.78 14.85
C ASP A 70 19.08 -17.56 16.00
N LYS A 71 17.92 -17.08 16.51
CA LYS A 71 17.19 -17.74 17.61
C LYS A 71 16.29 -18.87 17.14
N ALA A 72 15.98 -18.92 15.85
CA ALA A 72 15.18 -19.98 15.24
C ALA A 72 16.06 -20.93 14.42
N GLY A 73 15.43 -21.91 13.78
CA GLY A 73 16.09 -22.79 12.82
C GLY A 73 16.37 -22.09 11.48
N ASN A 74 16.47 -22.90 10.44
CA ASN A 74 16.70 -22.40 9.08
C ASN A 74 15.43 -21.73 8.54
N TRP A 75 15.51 -20.43 8.28
CA TRP A 75 14.45 -19.67 7.62
C TRP A 75 14.49 -19.89 6.11
N GLU A 76 13.34 -20.14 5.51
CA GLU A 76 13.13 -20.16 4.07
C GLU A 76 12.80 -18.75 3.56
N LYS A 77 13.21 -18.43 2.33
CA LYS A 77 12.79 -17.18 1.65
C LYS A 77 11.58 -17.46 0.77
N ILE A 78 10.46 -16.81 1.06
CA ILE A 78 9.20 -16.93 0.30
C ILE A 78 8.71 -15.58 -0.23
N GLU A 79 7.76 -15.58 -1.17
CA GLU A 79 7.10 -14.38 -1.71
C GLU A 79 5.69 -14.24 -1.12
N VAL A 80 5.39 -13.10 -0.49
CA VAL A 80 4.06 -12.76 0.06
C VAL A 80 3.27 -11.92 -0.97
N PRO A 81 1.99 -12.25 -1.25
CA PRO A 81 1.12 -13.18 -0.51
C PRO A 81 1.49 -14.65 -0.69
N HIS A 82 1.46 -15.40 0.43
CA HIS A 82 1.90 -16.80 0.48
C HIS A 82 0.89 -17.66 1.23
N THR A 83 0.51 -18.79 0.64
CA THR A 83 -0.30 -19.84 1.29
C THR A 83 0.51 -21.12 1.30
N TRP A 84 1.07 -21.53 2.44
CA TRP A 84 1.99 -22.66 2.48
C TRP A 84 1.33 -23.99 2.09
N GLN A 85 0.04 -24.17 2.35
CA GLN A 85 -0.69 -25.43 2.11
C GLN A 85 -0.92 -25.76 0.63
N ILE A 86 -0.61 -24.84 -0.30
CA ILE A 86 -0.64 -25.15 -1.73
C ILE A 86 0.53 -26.06 -2.14
N VAL A 87 1.57 -26.11 -1.31
CA VAL A 87 2.74 -26.96 -1.49
C VAL A 87 2.42 -28.34 -0.91
N PRO A 88 2.46 -29.43 -1.70
CA PRO A 88 2.07 -30.77 -1.26
C PRO A 88 2.77 -31.22 0.03
N GLU A 89 4.05 -30.88 0.18
CA GLU A 89 4.86 -31.21 1.36
C GLU A 89 4.36 -30.54 2.65
N HIS A 90 3.58 -29.47 2.53
CA HIS A 90 3.06 -28.66 3.63
C HIS A 90 1.52 -28.72 3.75
N ALA A 91 0.86 -29.46 2.87
CA ALA A 91 -0.61 -29.49 2.78
C ALA A 91 -1.27 -29.92 4.09
N ASP A 92 -0.64 -30.88 4.79
CA ASP A 92 -1.15 -31.45 6.04
C ASP A 92 -0.62 -30.73 7.31
N TYR A 93 0.10 -29.62 7.15
CA TYR A 93 0.59 -28.84 8.28
C TYR A 93 -0.46 -27.84 8.78
N PHE A 94 -0.96 -28.06 10.00
CA PHE A 94 -1.97 -27.23 10.67
C PHE A 94 -1.46 -26.53 11.94
N GLY A 95 -0.15 -26.27 12.01
CA GLY A 95 0.49 -25.64 13.18
C GLY A 95 0.76 -24.15 13.01
N THR A 96 1.64 -23.64 13.88
CA THR A 96 2.09 -22.25 13.88
C THR A 96 3.22 -22.03 12.87
N ALA A 97 3.21 -20.92 12.15
CA ALA A 97 4.34 -20.51 11.34
C ALA A 97 4.72 -19.06 11.63
N TRP A 98 5.98 -18.72 11.38
CA TRP A 98 6.53 -17.40 11.59
C TRP A 98 6.90 -16.75 10.26
N TYR A 99 6.58 -15.47 10.12
CA TYR A 99 6.99 -14.61 9.02
C TYR A 99 7.84 -13.47 9.57
N ARG A 100 8.93 -13.13 8.87
CA ARG A 100 9.82 -12.03 9.23
C ARG A 100 10.21 -11.22 8.00
N LYS A 101 10.14 -9.89 8.12
CA LYS A 101 10.60 -8.94 7.11
C LYS A 101 11.21 -7.72 7.77
N GLU A 102 12.38 -7.33 7.30
CA GLU A 102 12.97 -6.03 7.58
C GLU A 102 12.56 -5.06 6.48
N PHE A 103 12.16 -3.84 6.86
CA PHE A 103 11.78 -2.80 5.91
C PHE A 103 12.25 -1.44 6.41
N PHE A 104 12.41 -0.51 5.48
CA PHE A 104 12.82 0.85 5.79
C PHE A 104 11.60 1.72 6.03
N VAL A 105 11.63 2.47 7.12
CA VAL A 105 10.63 3.50 7.42
C VAL A 105 11.10 4.82 6.78
N PRO A 106 10.30 5.46 5.92
CA PRO A 106 10.64 6.75 5.35
C PRO A 106 10.84 7.82 6.44
N ALA A 107 11.91 8.62 6.34
CA ALA A 107 12.18 9.70 7.30
C ALA A 107 11.05 10.74 7.38
N THR A 108 10.26 10.87 6.31
CA THR A 108 9.08 11.74 6.24
C THR A 108 7.94 11.32 7.17
N TRP A 109 8.01 10.12 7.76
CA TRP A 109 7.02 9.62 8.72
C TRP A 109 7.31 10.05 10.16
N LYS A 110 8.40 10.78 10.41
CA LYS A 110 8.72 11.32 11.72
C LYS A 110 7.54 12.14 12.27
N ASP A 111 7.23 11.93 13.55
CA ASP A 111 6.13 12.59 14.29
C ASP A 111 4.72 12.32 13.72
N LYS A 112 4.56 11.30 12.87
CA LYS A 112 3.25 10.82 12.37
C LYS A 112 2.81 9.55 13.09
N THR A 113 1.50 9.32 13.10
CA THR A 113 0.93 8.02 13.47
C THR A 113 1.11 7.04 12.32
N ILE A 114 1.76 5.91 12.60
CA ILE A 114 1.98 4.83 11.63
C ILE A 114 1.03 3.67 11.96
N ARG A 115 0.42 3.09 10.93
CA ARG A 115 -0.41 1.89 11.04
C ARG A 115 0.19 0.80 10.16
N VAL A 116 0.09 -0.44 10.60
CA VAL A 116 0.34 -1.62 9.78
C VAL A 116 -1.00 -2.24 9.43
N GLU A 117 -1.19 -2.58 8.15
CA GLU A 117 -2.40 -3.20 7.62
C GLU A 117 -2.04 -4.57 7.06
N PHE A 118 -2.88 -5.58 7.34
CA PHE A 118 -2.70 -6.99 6.97
C PHE A 118 -3.91 -7.49 6.20
#